data_AF-A0A7J6XJ96-F1
#
_entry.id   AF-A0A7J6XJ96-F1
#
_cell.length_a   1.000
_cell.length_b   1.000
_cell.length_c   1.000
_cell.angle_alpha   90.00
_cell.angle_beta   90.00
_cell.angle_gamma   90.00
#
_symmetry.space_group_name_H-M   'P 1'
#
loop_
_entity.id
_entity.type
_entity.pdbx_description
1 polymer ?
#
loop_
_entity_poly.entity_id
_entity_poly.type
_entity_poly.pdbx_seq_one_letter_code
_entity_poly.pdbx_strand_id
1 'polypeptide(L)'
;MHSRVAAVKAPRTHNRRRVTGSNGGREGRERESEPQRPNMSRRVFTSAVLLLLVVMMCCGSGGAAATEKPTSVEGTSPEKYFFWRYKKGGETVSSLRVPVLVEMNGDVFAVAEAQCTEASNSGFTGIASELLEWTDKESRELDTTKLKTQVLEEFQFEQGNFTFLTRAQDASQNRKKVRVSRPTTVVIGSVIYMFAGEYSFEVTEAAGSTAAAAKWRILGAVGNVSNDGSSGKKYIYWKDASVIPWTDFENQHESLTRLIGGGGSGVQMKDGTFVLPVEGTKKDGKAVSLIMYSSANESGKLSKGMSDGGCSDPSVVEWKDKLMMMTVCDDGRRRVYESGDKGGSWTEALGTLSRVWGNNQKRHERGVGSGFSTATIDNRDVMLVTVPVYSNRKGKERAELHLWLTDKTHIADIGPISGDDDAAASSLLYKSAGSGNNNNERLIALYEKKGGGESSLGMVSVRLTAQLKHVREVLATWKKVDGRVSKLCPSTAATNPSTGNGCSTVKITAGLVGFFSGKFSGNRWRDEYLGVDATVKKGTNGVATGYADGVTFQGAWAEWPVGKQGENQLYYFVNHNFTLVATVSVHGVPKGDTPIPLMGATMNDNKNPVLPWLSRPPQRGARV
;
A
#
# COMPACT_ATOMS: atom_id res chain seq x y z
N MET A 1 -11.46 39.04 -21.86
CA MET A 1 -11.20 40.09 -20.85
C MET A 1 -11.69 39.53 -19.51
N HIS A 2 -11.00 39.60 -18.37
CA HIS A 2 -9.79 40.36 -18.00
C HIS A 2 -8.56 39.48 -17.68
N SER A 3 -7.39 40.11 -17.74
CA SER A 3 -6.07 39.51 -17.52
C SER A 3 -5.73 39.26 -16.04
N ARG A 4 -4.81 38.33 -15.78
CA ARG A 4 -3.94 38.36 -14.59
C ARG A 4 -2.49 38.13 -15.01
N VAL A 5 -1.61 39.02 -14.56
CA VAL A 5 -0.17 39.06 -14.88
C VAL A 5 0.60 38.25 -13.83
N ALA A 6 1.59 37.48 -14.28
CA ALA A 6 2.51 36.76 -13.40
C ALA A 6 3.67 37.64 -12.96
N ALA A 7 4.13 37.47 -11.71
CA ALA A 7 5.34 38.10 -11.19
C ALA A 7 6.38 37.02 -10.85
N VAL A 8 7.43 36.94 -11.67
CA VAL A 8 8.58 36.04 -11.47
C VAL A 8 9.55 36.68 -10.46
N LYS A 9 10.13 35.86 -9.57
CA LYS A 9 11.17 36.30 -8.62
C LYS A 9 12.49 35.57 -8.89
N ALA A 10 13.52 36.33 -9.25
CA ALA A 10 14.90 35.86 -9.43
C ALA A 10 15.80 36.40 -8.28
N PRO A 11 16.95 35.76 -7.98
CA PRO A 11 17.69 35.99 -6.74
C PRO A 11 18.65 37.19 -6.80
N ARG A 12 19.07 37.69 -5.62
CA ARG A 12 20.18 38.65 -5.46
C ARG A 12 21.28 38.08 -4.57
N THR A 13 22.53 38.34 -4.96
CA THR A 13 23.77 37.94 -4.29
C THR A 13 24.54 39.13 -3.70
N HIS A 14 25.53 38.82 -2.86
CA HIS A 14 26.67 39.64 -2.37
C HIS A 14 26.57 40.54 -1.11
N ASN A 15 27.11 39.99 0.00
CA ASN A 15 28.34 40.40 0.71
C ASN A 15 28.62 41.89 1.06
N ARG A 16 28.86 42.20 2.36
CA ARG A 16 30.22 42.38 2.99
C ARG A 16 30.21 42.95 4.44
N ARG A 17 31.36 42.76 5.13
CA ARG A 17 31.82 43.21 6.49
C ARG A 17 31.36 42.35 7.68
N ARG A 18 32.20 41.72 8.54
CA ARG A 18 33.63 41.79 8.99
C ARG A 18 33.87 42.60 10.27
N VAL A 19 34.19 41.91 11.38
CA VAL A 19 34.87 42.38 12.62
C VAL A 19 35.78 41.25 13.18
N THR A 20 36.82 41.58 13.96
CA THR A 20 37.88 40.69 14.53
C THR A 20 37.96 40.82 16.08
N GLY A 21 38.60 39.95 16.87
CA GLY A 21 39.44 38.74 16.61
C GLY A 21 39.10 37.60 17.60
N SER A 22 40.01 36.83 18.22
CA SER A 22 41.49 36.77 18.17
C SER A 22 42.01 35.40 18.71
N ASN A 23 43.33 35.20 18.86
CA ASN A 23 43.98 33.94 19.31
C ASN A 23 44.33 33.89 20.81
N GLY A 24 44.53 32.67 21.33
CA GLY A 24 45.35 32.42 22.53
C GLY A 24 45.33 30.95 23.01
N GLY A 25 46.45 30.24 22.90
CA GLY A 25 46.61 28.91 23.51
C GLY A 25 48.05 28.62 23.90
N ARG A 26 48.26 27.87 25.00
CA ARG A 26 49.49 27.12 25.30
C ARG A 26 49.33 26.15 26.49
N GLU A 27 49.65 24.89 26.18
CA GLU A 27 50.25 23.77 26.94
C GLU A 27 50.59 23.89 28.45
N GLY A 28 50.44 22.79 29.21
CA GLY A 28 51.07 22.64 30.54
C GLY A 28 50.75 21.41 31.43
N ARG A 29 51.30 20.23 31.10
CA ARG A 29 51.62 19.06 31.99
C ARG A 29 50.57 18.32 32.86
N GLU A 30 50.48 17.03 32.59
CA GLU A 30 50.43 15.84 33.48
C GLU A 30 50.14 15.96 34.98
N ARG A 31 49.13 15.21 35.45
CA ARG A 31 49.28 14.14 36.46
C ARG A 31 48.07 13.20 36.52
N GLU A 32 48.31 11.94 36.85
CA GLU A 32 47.29 10.88 36.97
C GLU A 32 46.33 11.12 38.14
N SER A 33 45.05 10.85 37.91
CA SER A 33 44.04 10.56 38.93
C SER A 33 42.83 9.91 38.24
N GLU A 34 42.56 8.64 38.54
CA GLU A 34 41.35 7.95 38.09
C GLU A 34 40.15 8.47 38.91
N PRO A 35 39.01 8.81 38.26
CA PRO A 35 37.76 8.38 38.88
C PRO A 35 36.62 8.00 37.91
N GLN A 36 35.90 6.96 38.35
CA GLN A 36 34.46 6.71 38.16
C GLN A 36 33.89 6.48 36.75
N ARG A 37 33.29 5.28 36.62
CA ARG A 37 32.40 4.88 35.50
C ARG A 37 31.29 5.92 35.29
N PRO A 38 30.99 6.32 34.04
CA PRO A 38 29.83 7.15 33.77
C PRO A 38 28.54 6.36 34.06
N ASN A 39 27.74 6.86 35.00
CA ASN A 39 26.42 6.33 35.31
C ASN A 39 25.56 6.29 34.04
N MET A 40 24.77 5.22 33.89
CA MET A 40 23.80 5.12 32.81
C MET A 40 22.84 6.32 32.87
N SER A 41 22.78 7.10 31.79
CA SER A 41 21.70 8.06 31.61
C SER A 41 20.38 7.29 31.54
N ARG A 42 19.59 7.33 32.62
CA ARG A 42 18.21 6.85 32.62
C ARG A 42 17.43 7.70 31.62
N ARG A 43 17.37 7.23 30.38
CA ARG A 43 16.69 7.90 29.27
C ARG A 43 15.21 8.09 29.59
N VAL A 44 14.83 9.34 29.82
CA VAL A 44 13.44 9.79 30.00
C VAL A 44 12.74 9.77 28.63
N PHE A 45 12.44 8.57 28.13
CA PHE A 45 11.83 8.34 26.81
C PHE A 45 10.51 7.57 26.86
N THR A 46 10.04 7.17 28.04
CA THR A 46 8.74 6.50 28.22
C THR A 46 7.53 7.44 28.14
N SER A 47 7.71 8.73 28.47
CA SER A 47 6.59 9.69 28.55
C SER A 47 6.01 10.05 27.17
N ALA A 48 6.85 10.32 26.17
CA ALA A 48 6.41 10.71 24.82
C ALA A 48 5.65 9.60 24.06
N VAL A 49 5.95 8.33 24.36
CA VAL A 49 5.36 7.15 23.71
C VAL A 49 3.93 6.89 24.21
N LEU A 50 3.71 7.07 25.51
CA LEU A 50 2.41 6.96 26.17
C LEU A 50 1.54 8.19 25.86
N LEU A 51 2.18 9.37 25.74
CA LEU A 51 1.60 10.56 25.15
C LEU A 51 0.97 10.28 23.79
N LEU A 52 1.58 9.51 22.89
CA LEU A 52 0.99 9.24 21.57
C LEU A 52 -0.36 8.49 21.64
N LEU A 53 -0.58 7.57 22.59
CA LEU A 53 -1.92 7.00 22.81
C LEU A 53 -2.89 8.04 23.38
N VAL A 54 -2.49 8.77 24.43
CA VAL A 54 -3.32 9.84 25.04
C VAL A 54 -3.70 10.88 23.99
N VAL A 55 -2.75 11.28 23.15
CA VAL A 55 -2.89 12.24 22.06
C VAL A 55 -3.79 11.67 20.97
N MET A 56 -3.61 10.41 20.52
CA MET A 56 -4.57 9.74 19.62
C MET A 56 -6.01 9.65 20.18
N MET A 57 -6.17 9.69 21.50
CA MET A 57 -7.46 9.61 22.21
C MET A 57 -8.03 10.97 22.67
N CYS A 58 -7.24 12.05 22.67
CA CYS A 58 -7.69 13.37 23.12
C CYS A 58 -8.46 14.12 22.02
N CYS A 59 -9.63 13.61 21.66
CA CYS A 59 -10.63 14.30 20.85
C CYS A 59 -11.72 14.93 21.74
N GLY A 60 -11.48 16.16 22.21
CA GLY A 60 -12.57 17.06 22.61
C GLY A 60 -12.92 17.12 24.11
N SER A 61 -12.10 17.82 24.90
CA SER A 61 -12.63 18.69 25.96
C SER A 61 -11.81 19.98 26.00
N GLY A 62 -12.48 21.11 25.78
CA GLY A 62 -11.85 22.43 25.91
C GLY A 62 -11.45 22.69 27.36
N GLY A 63 -10.23 23.17 27.58
CA GLY A 63 -9.74 23.43 28.93
C GLY A 63 -10.56 24.52 29.64
N ALA A 64 -11.27 24.13 30.69
CA ALA A 64 -11.73 25.04 31.74
C ALA A 64 -10.78 24.92 32.94
N ALA A 65 -10.41 26.04 33.54
CA ALA A 65 -9.44 26.08 34.63
C ALA A 65 -9.96 25.35 35.89
N ALA A 66 -9.04 24.78 36.66
CA ALA A 66 -9.38 24.13 37.91
C ALA A 66 -9.78 25.15 38.99
N THR A 67 -11.01 25.03 39.50
CA THR A 67 -11.44 25.63 40.78
C THR A 67 -12.29 24.63 41.58
N GLU A 68 -11.63 24.09 42.60
CA GLU A 68 -12.09 23.51 43.87
C GLU A 68 -13.41 22.71 44.03
N LYS A 69 -13.21 21.58 44.73
CA LYS A 69 -14.09 20.76 45.59
C LYS A 69 -14.97 19.66 44.95
N PRO A 70 -15.03 18.48 45.60
CA PRO A 70 -15.77 17.32 45.08
C PRO A 70 -17.23 17.36 45.54
N THR A 71 -18.15 17.45 44.61
CA THR A 71 -19.54 17.01 44.82
C THR A 71 -19.66 15.60 44.26
N SER A 72 -20.18 14.66 45.05
CA SER A 72 -20.36 13.26 44.68
C SER A 72 -21.19 13.13 43.41
N VAL A 73 -20.61 12.57 42.35
CA VAL A 73 -21.35 12.18 41.14
C VAL A 73 -21.87 10.77 41.34
N GLU A 74 -23.20 10.62 41.28
CA GLU A 74 -23.86 9.32 41.30
C GLU A 74 -23.54 8.52 40.02
N GLY A 75 -23.36 7.21 40.15
CA GLY A 75 -23.52 6.29 39.01
C GLY A 75 -22.35 6.20 38.01
N THR A 76 -21.09 6.19 38.46
CA THR A 76 -19.98 5.74 37.59
C THR A 76 -20.23 4.30 37.14
N SER A 77 -20.39 4.10 35.82
CA SER A 77 -20.48 2.75 35.23
C SER A 77 -19.17 1.98 35.46
N PRO A 78 -19.18 0.64 35.57
CA PRO A 78 -17.97 -0.15 35.79
C PRO A 78 -16.92 0.13 34.71
N GLU A 79 -15.70 0.51 35.14
CA GLU A 79 -14.59 0.70 34.21
C GLU A 79 -14.17 -0.65 33.61
N LYS A 80 -14.08 -0.68 32.29
CA LYS A 80 -13.70 -1.85 31.49
C LYS A 80 -12.21 -1.82 31.21
N TYR A 81 -11.48 -2.80 31.73
CA TYR A 81 -10.05 -2.93 31.57
C TYR A 81 -9.72 -4.06 30.59
N PHE A 82 -8.71 -3.83 29.75
CA PHE A 82 -8.29 -4.75 28.71
C PHE A 82 -6.86 -5.21 28.98
N PHE A 83 -6.60 -6.51 28.84
CA PHE A 83 -5.24 -7.04 28.96
C PHE A 83 -4.97 -8.15 27.95
N TRP A 84 -3.72 -8.21 27.51
CA TRP A 84 -3.22 -9.28 26.66
C TRP A 84 -2.68 -10.43 27.50
N ARG A 85 -3.11 -11.65 27.20
CA ARG A 85 -2.49 -12.88 27.68
C ARG A 85 -2.06 -13.77 26.53
N TYR A 86 -1.19 -14.74 26.80
CA TYR A 86 -0.91 -15.79 25.82
C TYR A 86 -2.08 -16.78 25.71
N LYS A 87 -2.17 -17.43 24.54
CA LYS A 87 -3.00 -18.61 24.30
C LYS A 87 -2.71 -19.70 25.36
N LYS A 88 -3.75 -20.24 25.99
CA LYS A 88 -3.66 -21.27 27.05
C LYS A 88 -3.53 -22.68 26.46
N GLY A 89 -3.13 -23.64 27.30
CA GLY A 89 -3.25 -25.07 26.97
C GLY A 89 -4.72 -25.44 26.72
N GLY A 90 -5.00 -26.16 25.64
CA GLY A 90 -6.37 -26.46 25.19
C GLY A 90 -6.98 -25.43 24.23
N GLU A 91 -6.36 -24.26 24.05
CA GLU A 91 -6.71 -23.32 22.96
C GLU A 91 -5.82 -23.59 21.73
N THR A 92 -6.42 -23.60 20.53
CA THR A 92 -5.71 -23.83 19.26
C THR A 92 -5.94 -22.68 18.28
N VAL A 93 -4.98 -22.46 17.36
CA VAL A 93 -5.14 -21.51 16.25
C VAL A 93 -5.64 -22.32 15.06
N SER A 94 -6.89 -22.10 14.65
CA SER A 94 -7.50 -22.82 13.54
C SER A 94 -7.07 -22.25 12.20
N SER A 95 -6.97 -20.92 12.06
CA SER A 95 -6.57 -20.26 10.82
C SER A 95 -5.96 -18.88 11.06
N LEU A 96 -5.24 -18.37 10.06
CA LEU A 96 -4.59 -17.07 10.06
C LEU A 96 -5.15 -16.19 8.94
N ARG A 97 -5.35 -14.91 9.23
CA ARG A 97 -5.84 -13.90 8.27
C ARG A 97 -5.17 -12.55 8.47
N VAL A 98 -5.41 -11.64 7.53
CA VAL A 98 -4.95 -10.24 7.53
C VAL A 98 -3.42 -10.18 7.75
N PRO A 99 -2.63 -10.55 6.73
CA PRO A 99 -1.18 -10.56 6.84
C PRO A 99 -0.65 -9.15 7.07
N VAL A 100 0.32 -9.06 7.97
CA VAL A 100 1.03 -7.83 8.31
C VAL A 100 2.52 -8.14 8.39
N LEU A 101 3.33 -7.42 7.60
CA LEU A 101 4.78 -7.42 7.73
C LEU A 101 5.24 -6.12 8.36
N VAL A 102 6.07 -6.23 9.41
CA VAL A 102 6.67 -5.09 10.10
C VAL A 102 8.16 -5.30 10.30
N GLU A 103 8.96 -4.26 10.01
CA GLU A 103 10.33 -4.17 10.45
C GLU A 103 10.37 -3.51 11.84
N MET A 104 11.07 -4.11 12.79
CA MET A 104 11.32 -3.53 14.12
C MET A 104 12.77 -3.79 14.52
N ASN A 105 13.52 -2.73 14.83
CA ASN A 105 14.92 -2.81 15.30
C ASN A 105 15.85 -3.63 14.37
N GLY A 106 15.56 -3.66 13.07
CA GLY A 106 16.31 -4.42 12.06
C GLY A 106 15.81 -5.85 11.81
N ASP A 107 15.00 -6.40 12.72
CA ASP A 107 14.30 -7.68 12.55
C ASP A 107 13.00 -7.49 11.76
N VAL A 108 12.49 -8.56 11.14
CA VAL A 108 11.18 -8.55 10.48
C VAL A 108 10.25 -9.57 11.14
N PHE A 109 9.03 -9.14 11.45
CA PHE A 109 8.00 -9.99 12.03
C PHE A 109 6.82 -10.15 11.07
N ALA A 110 6.28 -11.37 11.02
CA ALA A 110 4.94 -11.61 10.54
C ALA A 110 3.96 -11.42 11.70
N VAL A 111 2.88 -10.68 11.46
CA VAL A 111 1.75 -10.50 12.36
C VAL A 111 0.48 -10.88 11.60
N ALA A 112 -0.48 -11.51 12.28
CA ALA A 112 -1.74 -11.95 11.69
C ALA A 112 -2.88 -11.98 12.71
N GLU A 113 -4.11 -11.79 12.22
CA GLU A 113 -5.34 -12.15 12.93
C GLU A 113 -5.40 -13.68 13.06
N ALA A 114 -5.40 -14.20 14.28
CA ALA A 114 -5.50 -15.62 14.57
C ALA A 114 -6.94 -15.98 14.96
N GLN A 115 -7.61 -16.77 14.12
CA GLN A 115 -8.85 -17.41 14.50
C GLN A 115 -8.52 -18.56 15.46
N CYS A 116 -9.10 -18.54 16.64
CA CYS A 116 -8.81 -19.47 17.72
C CYS A 116 -10.06 -20.26 18.12
N THR A 117 -9.85 -21.50 18.52
CA THR A 117 -10.89 -22.38 19.09
C THR A 117 -10.41 -22.96 20.42
N GLU A 118 -11.36 -23.33 21.26
CA GLU A 118 -11.15 -24.07 22.51
C GLU A 118 -11.98 -25.37 22.49
N ALA A 119 -11.82 -26.22 23.51
CA ALA A 119 -12.44 -27.56 23.54
C ALA A 119 -13.97 -27.60 23.38
N SER A 120 -14.68 -26.52 23.74
CA SER A 120 -16.13 -26.35 23.53
C SER A 120 -16.51 -25.91 22.10
N ASN A 121 -15.55 -25.87 21.16
CA ASN A 121 -15.71 -25.34 19.79
C ASN A 121 -16.16 -23.87 19.69
N SER A 122 -16.14 -23.13 20.80
CA SER A 122 -16.39 -21.68 20.81
C SER A 122 -15.23 -20.94 20.14
N GLY A 123 -15.54 -20.23 19.06
CA GLY A 123 -14.58 -19.42 18.32
C GLY A 123 -14.32 -18.06 18.97
N PHE A 124 -13.05 -17.66 19.03
CA PHE A 124 -12.60 -16.32 19.42
C PHE A 124 -11.41 -15.91 18.55
N THR A 125 -10.88 -14.70 18.72
CA THR A 125 -9.71 -14.24 17.95
C THR A 125 -8.58 -13.79 18.86
N GLY A 126 -7.38 -13.77 18.31
CA GLY A 126 -6.18 -13.21 18.91
C GLY A 126 -5.25 -12.66 17.84
N ILE A 127 -4.08 -12.18 18.26
CA ILE A 127 -3.02 -11.71 17.37
C ILE A 127 -1.85 -12.67 17.48
N ALA A 128 -1.52 -13.33 16.37
CA ALA A 128 -0.33 -14.16 16.25
C ALA A 128 0.85 -13.33 15.75
N SER A 129 2.06 -13.66 16.23
CA SER A 129 3.31 -13.09 15.71
C SER A 129 4.43 -14.14 15.62
N GLU A 130 5.29 -14.00 14.63
CA GLU A 130 6.54 -14.74 14.47
C GLU A 130 7.68 -13.84 14.00
N LEU A 131 8.90 -14.05 14.53
CA LEU A 131 10.12 -13.53 13.92
C LEU A 131 10.40 -14.30 12.62
N LEU A 132 10.55 -13.58 11.49
CA LEU A 132 10.96 -14.20 10.23
C LEU A 132 12.50 -14.32 10.19
N GLU A 133 13.00 -15.46 10.67
CA GLU A 133 14.42 -15.80 10.63
C GLU A 133 14.94 -15.95 9.18
N TRP A 134 16.14 -15.44 8.91
CA TRP A 134 16.72 -15.40 7.56
C TRP A 134 17.49 -16.69 7.20
N THR A 135 16.78 -17.81 7.01
CA THR A 135 17.31 -19.12 6.52
C THR A 135 17.43 -19.21 5.00
N ASP A 136 18.06 -20.26 4.44
CA ASP A 136 18.16 -20.44 2.98
C ASP A 136 16.86 -20.83 2.27
N LYS A 137 15.76 -21.03 3.01
CA LYS A 137 14.47 -21.44 2.46
C LYS A 137 13.72 -20.25 1.84
N GLU A 138 13.41 -20.34 0.55
CA GLU A 138 12.70 -19.31 -0.22
C GLU A 138 11.28 -19.05 0.33
N SER A 139 10.52 -20.11 0.59
CA SER A 139 9.14 -20.03 1.10
C SER A 139 8.92 -20.88 2.36
N ARG A 140 8.11 -20.37 3.28
CA ARG A 140 7.74 -21.06 4.52
C ARG A 140 6.32 -20.71 4.95
N GLU A 141 5.48 -21.73 5.07
CA GLU A 141 4.21 -21.68 5.78
C GLU A 141 4.44 -21.58 7.30
N LEU A 142 3.69 -20.69 7.96
CA LEU A 142 3.81 -20.44 9.39
C LEU A 142 3.16 -21.58 10.19
N ASP A 143 3.83 -22.02 11.25
CA ASP A 143 3.38 -23.16 12.04
C ASP A 143 2.46 -22.68 13.17
N THR A 144 1.16 -22.86 12.98
CA THR A 144 0.10 -22.44 13.92
C THR A 144 0.25 -23.02 15.33
N THR A 145 1.01 -24.11 15.50
CA THR A 145 1.31 -24.69 16.82
C THR A 145 2.46 -23.98 17.55
N LYS A 146 3.36 -23.31 16.81
CA LYS A 146 4.57 -22.65 17.33
C LYS A 146 4.45 -21.12 17.43
N LEU A 147 3.45 -20.51 16.79
CA LEU A 147 3.21 -19.06 16.84
C LEU A 147 2.99 -18.53 18.27
N LYS A 148 3.58 -17.37 18.57
CA LYS A 148 3.29 -16.64 19.81
C LYS A 148 1.99 -15.86 19.63
N THR A 149 0.87 -16.50 19.97
CA THR A 149 -0.48 -15.91 19.91
C THR A 149 -0.88 -15.28 21.23
N GLN A 150 -1.32 -14.03 21.17
CA GLN A 150 -1.87 -13.27 22.29
C GLN A 150 -3.38 -13.06 22.11
N VAL A 151 -4.14 -13.22 23.18
CA VAL A 151 -5.60 -13.11 23.26
C VAL A 151 -5.94 -11.92 24.13
N LEU A 152 -6.92 -11.13 23.73
CA LEU A 152 -7.40 -9.99 24.50
C LEU A 152 -8.56 -10.42 25.41
N GLU A 153 -8.46 -10.09 26.69
CA GLU A 153 -9.54 -10.29 27.66
C GLU A 153 -9.95 -8.94 28.29
N GLU A 154 -11.27 -8.76 28.40
CA GLU A 154 -11.93 -7.67 29.11
C GLU A 154 -12.30 -8.14 30.52
N PHE A 155 -12.12 -7.28 31.52
CA PHE A 155 -12.68 -7.46 32.85
C PHE A 155 -13.27 -6.16 33.38
N GLN A 156 -14.26 -6.28 34.27
CA GLN A 156 -14.94 -5.17 34.93
C GLN A 156 -14.68 -5.24 36.43
N PHE A 157 -14.46 -4.07 37.05
CA PHE A 157 -14.40 -3.90 38.50
C PHE A 157 -15.50 -2.96 38.97
N GLU A 158 -16.10 -3.29 40.11
CA GLU A 158 -16.86 -2.34 40.93
C GLU A 158 -15.87 -1.59 41.84
N GLN A 159 -16.06 -0.27 42.01
CA GLN A 159 -15.18 0.54 42.86
C GLN A 159 -15.28 0.10 44.33
N GLY A 160 -14.15 -0.28 44.92
CA GLY A 160 -14.05 -0.55 46.36
C GLY A 160 -13.06 -1.65 46.76
N ASN A 161 -12.72 -2.58 45.86
CA ASN A 161 -11.93 -3.77 46.20
C ASN A 161 -10.60 -3.85 45.42
N PHE A 162 -9.65 -2.98 45.77
CA PHE A 162 -8.29 -3.00 45.22
C PHE A 162 -7.43 -4.08 45.90
N THR A 163 -7.36 -5.27 45.29
CA THR A 163 -6.17 -6.12 45.39
C THR A 163 -5.38 -6.03 44.09
N PHE A 164 -4.12 -5.62 44.18
CA PHE A 164 -3.22 -5.61 43.03
C PHE A 164 -3.07 -7.04 42.49
N LEU A 165 -3.70 -7.33 41.35
CA LEU A 165 -3.62 -8.62 40.68
C LEU A 165 -2.19 -8.87 40.19
N THR A 166 -1.40 -9.54 41.03
CA THR A 166 -0.21 -10.24 40.56
C THR A 166 -0.64 -11.29 39.52
N ARG A 167 0.23 -11.49 38.52
CA ARG A 167 0.01 -12.25 37.26
C ARG A 167 -0.42 -13.73 37.43
N ALA A 168 -0.65 -14.21 38.65
CA ALA A 168 -0.69 -15.63 39.03
C ALA A 168 -2.01 -16.11 39.69
N GLN A 169 -3.13 -15.40 39.52
CA GLN A 169 -4.45 -15.93 39.91
C GLN A 169 -5.33 -16.18 38.68
N ASP A 170 -5.55 -17.47 38.40
CA ASP A 170 -6.13 -17.99 37.16
C ASP A 170 -7.62 -18.34 37.28
N ALA A 171 -8.28 -17.83 38.33
CA ALA A 171 -9.68 -18.05 38.63
C ALA A 171 -10.37 -16.74 39.05
N SER A 172 -11.00 -16.05 38.08
CA SER A 172 -11.98 -15.00 38.33
C SER A 172 -13.04 -15.06 37.23
N GLN A 173 -14.31 -15.15 37.62
CA GLN A 173 -15.44 -15.44 36.72
C GLN A 173 -15.82 -14.26 35.80
N ASN A 174 -15.17 -13.10 35.93
CA ASN A 174 -15.53 -11.86 35.22
C ASN A 174 -14.60 -11.51 34.04
N ARG A 175 -13.92 -12.50 33.43
CA ARG A 175 -13.05 -12.29 32.26
C ARG A 175 -13.76 -12.71 30.97
N LYS A 176 -14.03 -11.76 30.07
CA LYS A 176 -14.66 -11.98 28.77
C LYS A 176 -13.61 -11.94 27.66
N LYS A 177 -13.55 -12.97 26.81
CA LYS A 177 -12.72 -12.96 25.60
C LYS A 177 -13.24 -11.92 24.63
N VAL A 178 -12.38 -10.99 24.21
CA VAL A 178 -12.71 -9.94 23.25
C VAL A 178 -12.28 -10.39 21.87
N ARG A 179 -13.13 -10.19 20.87
CA ARG A 179 -12.75 -10.49 19.48
C ARG A 179 -12.14 -9.24 18.84
N VAL A 180 -10.89 -9.37 18.43
CA VAL A 180 -10.09 -8.38 17.70
C VAL A 180 -10.04 -8.79 16.23
N SER A 181 -10.20 -7.85 15.30
CA SER A 181 -10.13 -8.13 13.86
C SER A 181 -9.50 -7.01 13.03
N ARG A 182 -8.92 -7.37 11.88
CA ARG A 182 -8.18 -6.49 10.96
C ARG A 182 -7.11 -5.64 11.67
N PRO A 183 -6.05 -6.28 12.21
CA PRO A 183 -4.90 -5.55 12.73
C PRO A 183 -4.28 -4.71 11.62
N THR A 184 -4.30 -3.39 11.78
CA THR A 184 -3.52 -2.43 11.01
C THR A 184 -2.39 -1.92 11.90
N THR A 185 -1.13 -2.04 11.47
CA THR A 185 0.01 -1.66 12.34
C THR A 185 0.93 -0.60 11.75
N VAL A 186 1.49 0.27 12.59
CA VAL A 186 2.58 1.19 12.23
C VAL A 186 3.70 1.11 13.27
N VAL A 187 4.95 1.19 12.82
CA VAL A 187 6.14 1.17 13.69
C VAL A 187 6.68 2.59 13.83
N ILE A 188 6.99 2.97 15.07
CA ILE A 188 7.51 4.28 15.45
C ILE A 188 8.74 4.06 16.32
N GLY A 189 9.92 4.26 15.74
CA GLY A 189 11.19 3.91 16.40
C GLY A 189 11.26 2.43 16.74
N SER A 190 11.25 2.09 18.03
CA SER A 190 11.28 0.70 18.52
C SER A 190 9.90 0.15 18.93
N VAL A 191 8.83 0.95 18.80
CA VAL A 191 7.48 0.67 19.29
C VAL A 191 6.56 0.35 18.12
N ILE A 192 5.68 -0.64 18.27
CA ILE A 192 4.62 -0.93 17.30
C ILE A 192 3.27 -0.51 17.88
N TYR A 193 2.50 0.21 17.06
CA TYR A 193 1.12 0.58 17.35
C TYR A 193 0.22 -0.26 16.45
N MET A 194 -0.88 -0.78 17.00
CA MET A 194 -1.90 -1.53 16.28
C MET A 194 -3.26 -0.88 16.48
N PHE A 195 -3.99 -0.71 15.39
CA PHE A 195 -5.40 -0.34 15.36
C PHE A 195 -6.18 -1.54 14.83
N ALA A 196 -7.23 -1.93 15.53
CA ALA A 196 -8.05 -3.09 15.15
C ALA A 196 -9.51 -2.84 15.49
N GLY A 197 -10.41 -3.57 14.82
CA GLY A 197 -11.81 -3.62 15.23
C GLY A 197 -11.97 -4.47 16.48
N GLU A 198 -12.52 -3.89 17.53
CA GLU A 198 -13.05 -4.61 18.68
C GLU A 198 -14.50 -4.98 18.38
N TYR A 199 -14.90 -6.21 18.67
CA TYR A 199 -16.30 -6.57 18.72
C TYR A 199 -16.63 -7.50 19.89
N SER A 200 -17.70 -7.11 20.59
CA SER A 200 -18.33 -7.90 21.63
C SER A 200 -19.81 -8.07 21.32
N PHE A 201 -20.36 -9.21 21.70
CA PHE A 201 -21.80 -9.46 21.64
C PHE A 201 -22.40 -9.20 23.02
N GLU A 202 -23.51 -8.49 23.06
CA GLU A 202 -24.41 -8.39 24.20
C GLU A 202 -25.75 -9.01 23.81
N VAL A 203 -26.26 -9.91 24.66
CA VAL A 203 -27.60 -10.50 24.50
C VAL A 203 -28.56 -9.61 25.29
N THR A 204 -29.53 -8.99 24.62
CA THR A 204 -30.51 -8.13 25.29
C THR A 204 -31.75 -8.93 25.66
N GLU A 205 -32.07 -9.01 26.95
CA GLU A 205 -33.19 -9.82 27.47
C GLU A 205 -34.55 -9.49 26.84
N ALA A 206 -34.74 -8.24 26.37
CA ALA A 206 -35.96 -7.75 25.73
C ALA A 206 -36.33 -8.44 24.39
N ALA A 207 -35.46 -9.29 23.83
CA ALA A 207 -35.74 -10.11 22.65
C ALA A 207 -35.29 -11.55 22.90
N GLY A 208 -36.22 -12.36 23.43
CA GLY A 208 -36.01 -13.65 24.08
C GLY A 208 -34.80 -14.47 23.61
N SER A 209 -33.74 -14.46 24.44
CA SER A 209 -32.54 -15.33 24.45
C SER A 209 -31.76 -15.56 23.14
N THR A 210 -32.15 -14.93 22.02
CA THR A 210 -31.62 -15.25 20.69
C THR A 210 -31.12 -14.03 19.90
N ALA A 211 -31.47 -12.80 20.30
CA ALA A 211 -30.96 -11.59 19.69
C ALA A 211 -29.68 -11.09 20.40
N ALA A 212 -28.52 -11.37 19.78
CA ALA A 212 -27.24 -10.80 20.19
C ALA A 212 -26.92 -9.55 19.36
N ALA A 213 -26.87 -8.37 20.00
CA ALA A 213 -26.42 -7.14 19.37
C ALA A 213 -24.87 -7.09 19.39
N ALA A 214 -24.26 -6.91 18.22
CA ALA A 214 -22.82 -6.72 18.10
C ALA A 214 -22.45 -5.25 18.37
N LYS A 215 -21.75 -4.97 19.47
CA LYS A 215 -21.13 -3.67 19.71
C LYS A 215 -19.77 -3.65 19.02
N TRP A 216 -19.62 -2.74 18.06
CA TRP A 216 -18.37 -2.48 17.34
C TRP A 216 -17.66 -1.28 17.94
N ARG A 217 -16.35 -1.40 18.16
CA ARG A 217 -15.50 -0.30 18.64
C ARG A 217 -14.12 -0.40 17.98
N ILE A 218 -13.26 0.59 18.21
CA ILE A 218 -11.86 0.54 17.78
C ILE A 218 -10.97 0.28 18.98
N LEU A 219 -10.05 -0.67 18.82
CA LEU A 219 -8.99 -0.95 19.77
C LEU A 219 -7.69 -0.31 19.28
N GLY A 220 -7.09 0.56 20.10
CA GLY A 220 -5.68 0.89 20.02
C GLY A 220 -4.87 -0.04 20.93
N ALA A 221 -3.71 -0.52 20.46
CA ALA A 221 -2.80 -1.32 21.26
C ALA A 221 -1.33 -0.97 21.00
N VAL A 222 -0.49 -1.07 22.04
CA VAL A 222 0.94 -0.77 21.97
C VAL A 222 1.75 -2.02 22.29
N GLY A 223 2.70 -2.32 21.40
CA GLY A 223 3.61 -3.44 21.51
C GLY A 223 5.08 -3.03 21.40
N ASN A 224 5.96 -3.92 21.83
CA ASN A 224 7.40 -3.79 21.64
C ASN A 224 8.00 -5.19 21.36
N VAL A 225 9.18 -5.21 20.73
CA VAL A 225 9.96 -6.44 20.65
C VAL A 225 10.39 -6.87 22.07
N SER A 226 10.15 -8.14 22.39
CA SER A 226 10.52 -8.80 23.63
C SER A 226 11.26 -10.08 23.31
N ASN A 227 12.12 -10.52 24.23
CA ASN A 227 12.90 -11.74 24.09
C ASN A 227 12.36 -12.81 25.05
N ASP A 228 12.22 -14.03 24.58
CA ASP A 228 11.94 -15.19 25.42
C ASP A 228 13.23 -15.60 26.12
N GLY A 229 13.39 -15.24 27.40
CA GLY A 229 14.62 -15.45 28.16
C GLY A 229 15.06 -16.92 28.27
N SER A 230 14.17 -17.88 27.96
CA SER A 230 14.48 -19.31 27.94
C SER A 230 15.05 -19.82 26.60
N SER A 231 14.70 -19.17 25.49
CA SER A 231 15.03 -19.65 24.13
C SER A 231 15.75 -18.62 23.26
N GLY A 232 15.95 -17.40 23.75
CA GLY A 232 16.55 -16.28 23.01
C GLY A 232 15.68 -15.72 21.89
N LYS A 233 14.52 -16.33 21.59
CA LYS A 233 13.67 -15.95 20.46
C LYS A 233 12.95 -14.64 20.69
N LYS A 234 12.98 -13.76 19.69
CA LYS A 234 12.27 -12.48 19.70
C LYS A 234 10.81 -12.67 19.30
N TYR A 235 9.92 -11.89 19.89
CA TYR A 235 8.50 -11.84 19.54
C TYR A 235 7.93 -10.44 19.86
N ILE A 236 6.73 -10.12 19.36
CA ILE A 236 6.06 -8.86 19.70
C ILE A 236 5.22 -9.09 20.96
N TYR A 237 5.51 -8.34 22.02
CA TYR A 237 4.71 -8.34 23.24
C TYR A 237 3.77 -7.13 23.24
N TRP A 238 2.46 -7.38 23.28
CA TRP A 238 1.45 -6.34 23.43
C TRP A 238 1.28 -6.05 24.93
N LYS A 239 1.41 -4.77 25.31
CA LYS A 239 1.36 -4.34 26.71
C LYS A 239 -0.01 -3.76 27.02
N ASP A 240 -0.31 -2.65 26.37
CA ASP A 240 -1.46 -1.81 26.65
C ASP A 240 -2.48 -1.97 25.53
N ALA A 241 -3.75 -1.99 25.91
CA ALA A 241 -4.90 -2.04 25.02
C ALA A 241 -5.94 -1.05 25.55
N SER A 242 -6.42 -0.19 24.67
CA SER A 242 -7.36 0.87 25.02
C SER A 242 -8.40 1.03 23.91
N VAL A 243 -9.66 1.14 24.32
CA VAL A 243 -10.78 1.28 23.39
C VAL A 243 -10.99 2.75 23.10
N ILE A 244 -11.02 3.10 21.82
CA ILE A 244 -11.27 4.47 21.36
C ILE A 244 -12.79 4.63 21.20
N PRO A 245 -13.43 5.55 21.94
CA PRO A 245 -14.86 5.84 21.82
C PRO A 245 -15.26 6.23 20.39
N TRP A 246 -16.47 5.84 19.98
CA TRP A 246 -17.03 6.24 18.69
C TRP A 246 -17.24 7.76 18.59
N THR A 247 -17.56 8.41 19.72
CA THR A 247 -17.81 9.85 19.85
C THR A 247 -16.67 10.73 19.34
N ASP A 248 -15.44 10.22 19.41
CA ASP A 248 -14.22 10.90 18.97
C ASP A 248 -14.18 11.07 17.44
N PHE A 249 -14.86 10.18 16.72
CA PHE A 249 -14.95 10.15 15.25
C PHE A 249 -16.31 10.61 14.72
N GLU A 250 -17.38 10.48 15.51
CA GLU A 250 -18.75 10.84 15.13
C GLU A 250 -18.84 12.31 14.68
N ASN A 251 -18.20 13.21 15.44
CA ASN A 251 -18.09 14.64 15.11
C ASN A 251 -17.18 14.94 13.90
N GLN A 252 -16.31 14.00 13.50
CA GLN A 252 -15.44 14.14 12.33
C GLN A 252 -16.13 13.66 11.05
N HIS A 253 -17.07 12.71 11.15
CA HIS A 253 -17.77 12.09 10.02
C HIS A 253 -19.18 11.58 10.37
N GLU A 254 -20.15 12.48 10.45
CA GLU A 254 -21.58 12.16 10.66
C GLU A 254 -22.21 11.19 9.63
N SER A 255 -21.52 10.92 8.52
CA SER A 255 -21.97 10.01 7.45
C SER A 255 -21.63 8.53 7.70
N LEU A 256 -20.73 8.24 8.63
CA LEU A 256 -20.28 6.90 8.97
C LEU A 256 -21.09 6.33 10.15
N THR A 257 -21.23 5.01 10.18
CA THR A 257 -21.90 4.22 11.24
C THR A 257 -20.95 3.23 11.92
N ARG A 258 -19.77 3.03 11.34
CA ARG A 258 -18.71 2.15 11.85
C ARG A 258 -17.37 2.56 11.23
N LEU A 259 -16.29 2.29 11.95
CA LEU A 259 -14.91 2.40 11.50
C LEU A 259 -14.11 1.19 12.04
N ILE A 260 -13.18 0.67 11.25
CA ILE A 260 -12.29 -0.47 11.59
C ILE A 260 -10.93 -0.28 10.92
N GLY A 261 -9.88 -0.94 11.42
CA GLY A 261 -8.63 -1.06 10.67
C GLY A 261 -8.84 -1.65 9.27
N GLY A 262 -8.14 -1.14 8.27
CA GLY A 262 -8.13 -1.70 6.91
C GLY A 262 -7.42 -3.06 6.82
N GLY A 263 -6.63 -3.41 7.84
CA GLY A 263 -5.64 -4.49 7.79
C GLY A 263 -4.30 -4.02 7.22
N GLY A 264 -3.28 -4.87 7.35
CA GLY A 264 -1.96 -4.61 6.77
C GLY A 264 -1.12 -3.60 7.56
N SER A 265 -0.22 -2.92 6.85
CA SER A 265 0.74 -1.99 7.44
C SER A 265 0.42 -0.55 7.06
N GLY A 266 0.49 0.35 8.03
CA GLY A 266 0.55 1.79 7.82
C GLY A 266 1.95 2.26 7.43
N VAL A 267 2.10 3.56 7.20
CA VAL A 267 3.35 4.20 6.76
C VAL A 267 3.75 5.33 7.70
N GLN A 268 5.04 5.45 8.01
CA GLN A 268 5.63 6.69 8.52
C GLN A 268 6.11 7.51 7.31
N MET A 269 5.51 8.68 7.11
CA MET A 269 5.92 9.62 6.07
C MET A 269 7.25 10.30 6.42
N LYS A 270 7.98 10.79 5.42
CA LYS A 270 9.25 11.52 5.59
C LYS A 270 9.17 12.73 6.53
N ASP A 271 8.02 13.38 6.62
CA ASP A 271 7.79 14.53 7.51
C ASP A 271 7.51 14.13 8.98
N GLY A 272 7.53 12.83 9.28
CA GLY A 272 7.26 12.27 10.61
C GLY A 272 5.79 11.98 10.88
N THR A 273 4.88 12.21 9.93
CA THR A 273 3.46 11.83 10.08
C THR A 273 3.29 10.32 9.99
N PHE A 274 2.54 9.74 10.92
CA PHE A 274 2.13 8.34 10.86
C PHE A 274 0.75 8.24 10.23
N VAL A 275 0.56 7.27 9.33
CA VAL A 275 -0.67 7.07 8.57
C VAL A 275 -1.07 5.60 8.62
N LEU A 276 -2.32 5.34 8.97
CA LEU A 276 -2.91 4.01 9.10
C LEU A 276 -4.15 3.89 8.18
N PRO A 277 -4.21 2.89 7.29
CA PRO A 277 -5.40 2.64 6.49
C PRO A 277 -6.56 2.12 7.36
N VAL A 278 -7.74 2.72 7.19
CA VAL A 278 -8.96 2.36 7.93
C VAL A 278 -10.16 2.30 6.99
N GLU A 279 -11.15 1.50 7.34
CA GLU A 279 -12.37 1.32 6.57
C GLU A 279 -13.59 1.77 7.37
N GLY A 280 -14.34 2.72 6.81
CA GLY A 280 -15.63 3.17 7.33
C GLY A 280 -16.79 2.43 6.67
N THR A 281 -17.91 2.34 7.37
CA THR A 281 -19.21 1.95 6.79
C THR A 281 -20.12 3.17 6.78
N LYS A 282 -20.76 3.46 5.65
CA LYS A 282 -21.74 4.55 5.51
C LYS A 282 -23.12 4.13 6.01
N LYS A 283 -24.01 5.11 6.22
CA LYS A 283 -25.44 4.90 6.55
C LYS A 283 -26.20 4.04 5.53
N ASP A 284 -25.75 3.99 4.26
CA ASP A 284 -26.31 3.12 3.20
C ASP A 284 -25.70 1.70 3.19
N GLY A 285 -24.86 1.36 4.18
CA GLY A 285 -24.20 0.07 4.31
C GLY A 285 -22.93 -0.11 3.46
N LYS A 286 -22.56 0.86 2.61
CA LYS A 286 -21.37 0.75 1.75
C LYS A 286 -20.09 0.96 2.54
N ALA A 287 -19.07 0.16 2.20
CA ALA A 287 -17.71 0.38 2.67
C ALA A 287 -17.09 1.62 1.99
N VAL A 288 -16.25 2.33 2.73
CA VAL A 288 -15.37 3.38 2.22
C VAL A 288 -14.02 3.28 2.89
N SER A 289 -12.98 3.63 2.15
CA SER A 289 -11.60 3.66 2.63
C SER A 289 -11.20 5.08 3.03
N LEU A 290 -10.57 5.19 4.19
CA LEU A 290 -10.05 6.43 4.79
C LEU A 290 -8.65 6.15 5.37
N ILE A 291 -8.03 7.18 5.94
CA ILE A 291 -6.84 7.04 6.76
C ILE A 291 -7.04 7.70 8.13
N MET A 292 -6.46 7.11 9.16
CA MET A 292 -6.15 7.81 10.41
C MET A 292 -4.70 8.31 10.32
N TYR A 293 -4.44 9.53 10.75
CA TYR A 293 -3.10 10.09 10.75
C TYR A 293 -2.81 10.93 12.00
N SER A 294 -1.54 11.02 12.36
CA SER A 294 -1.06 11.82 13.51
C SER A 294 0.40 12.22 13.31
N SER A 295 0.73 13.43 13.75
CA SER A 295 2.10 13.87 13.99
C SER A 295 2.49 13.47 15.42
N ALA A 296 3.78 13.25 15.72
CA ALA A 296 4.24 12.75 17.04
C ALA A 296 3.74 13.52 18.29
N ASN A 297 3.26 14.77 18.13
CA ASN A 297 2.71 15.63 19.18
C ASN A 297 1.23 16.04 18.96
N GLU A 298 0.54 15.49 17.95
CA GLU A 298 -0.82 15.91 17.56
C GLU A 298 -1.84 14.76 17.60
N SER A 299 -3.06 15.08 18.02
CA SER A 299 -4.12 14.11 18.18
C SER A 299 -4.50 13.39 16.89
N GLY A 300 -4.99 12.17 17.06
CA GLY A 300 -5.38 11.29 15.96
C GLY A 300 -6.52 11.88 15.17
N LYS A 301 -6.28 12.14 13.89
CA LYS A 301 -7.25 12.71 12.97
C LYS A 301 -7.70 11.66 11.98
N LEU A 302 -9.01 11.56 11.77
CA LEU A 302 -9.58 10.83 10.65
C LEU A 302 -9.54 11.73 9.41
N SER A 303 -9.24 11.17 8.24
CA SER A 303 -9.18 11.93 7.00
C SER A 303 -10.53 12.49 6.59
N LYS A 304 -10.61 13.78 6.23
CA LYS A 304 -11.86 14.42 5.80
C LYS A 304 -12.38 13.84 4.47
N GLY A 305 -11.48 13.51 3.56
CA GLY A 305 -11.76 12.78 2.34
C GLY A 305 -11.80 11.27 2.59
N MET A 306 -12.51 10.57 1.70
CA MET A 306 -12.65 9.12 1.64
C MET A 306 -12.68 8.65 0.19
N SER A 307 -12.58 7.35 -0.05
CA SER A 307 -12.83 6.73 -1.37
C SER A 307 -14.30 6.85 -1.80
N ASP A 308 -14.59 6.43 -3.04
CA ASP A 308 -15.96 6.16 -3.45
C ASP A 308 -16.61 5.07 -2.58
N GLY A 309 -17.94 5.08 -2.52
CA GLY A 309 -18.72 4.07 -1.80
C GLY A 309 -18.68 2.72 -2.51
N GLY A 310 -18.44 1.66 -1.75
CA GLY A 310 -18.20 0.32 -2.27
C GLY A 310 -16.71 0.00 -2.42
N CYS A 311 -15.80 0.73 -1.75
CA CYS A 311 -14.36 0.50 -1.81
C CYS A 311 -13.76 0.20 -0.42
N SER A 312 -13.26 -1.03 -0.26
CA SER A 312 -12.77 -1.65 0.97
C SER A 312 -11.27 -1.99 0.90
N ASP A 313 -10.76 -2.58 1.99
CA ASP A 313 -9.42 -3.17 2.10
C ASP A 313 -8.27 -2.22 1.70
N PRO A 314 -8.21 -1.00 2.25
CA PRO A 314 -7.22 0.00 1.87
C PRO A 314 -5.80 -0.40 2.21
N SER A 315 -4.89 -0.17 1.27
CA SER A 315 -3.45 -0.32 1.42
C SER A 315 -2.78 1.01 1.03
N VAL A 316 -1.86 1.53 1.85
CA VAL A 316 -1.32 2.90 1.69
C VAL A 316 0.20 2.95 1.67
N VAL A 317 0.75 3.85 0.84
CA VAL A 317 2.18 4.15 0.76
C VAL A 317 2.42 5.64 0.55
N GLU A 318 3.62 6.12 0.90
CA GLU A 318 4.09 7.46 0.52
C GLU A 318 4.78 7.40 -0.86
N TRP A 319 4.33 8.25 -1.79
CA TRP A 319 4.93 8.40 -3.12
C TRP A 319 5.19 9.87 -3.42
N LYS A 320 6.47 10.27 -3.43
CA LYS A 320 6.91 11.64 -3.77
C LYS A 320 6.10 12.70 -2.99
N ASP A 321 6.09 12.50 -1.67
CA ASP A 321 5.51 13.39 -0.67
C ASP A 321 3.96 13.51 -0.76
N LYS A 322 3.33 12.62 -1.53
CA LYS A 322 1.87 12.35 -1.55
C LYS A 322 1.58 10.98 -0.93
N LEU A 323 0.36 10.79 -0.46
CA LEU A 323 -0.17 9.47 -0.14
C LEU A 323 -0.82 8.84 -1.37
N MET A 324 -0.56 7.55 -1.56
CA MET A 324 -1.27 6.69 -2.51
C MET A 324 -2.07 5.67 -1.71
N MET A 325 -3.36 5.51 -2.01
CA MET A 325 -4.24 4.52 -1.38
C MET A 325 -4.82 3.61 -2.46
N MET A 326 -4.52 2.32 -2.40
CA MET A 326 -5.14 1.28 -3.23
C MET A 326 -6.30 0.65 -2.46
N THR A 327 -7.45 0.50 -3.11
CA THR A 327 -8.68 -0.05 -2.53
C THR A 327 -9.27 -1.10 -3.44
N VAL A 328 -9.91 -2.13 -2.89
CA VAL A 328 -10.73 -3.10 -3.62
C VAL A 328 -12.14 -2.53 -3.76
N CYS A 329 -12.74 -2.51 -4.95
CA CYS A 329 -14.07 -1.92 -5.13
C CYS A 329 -15.12 -2.90 -5.73
N ASP A 330 -16.40 -2.64 -5.43
CA ASP A 330 -17.58 -3.40 -5.86
C ASP A 330 -17.75 -3.50 -7.38
N ASP A 331 -17.08 -2.64 -8.16
CA ASP A 331 -17.04 -2.72 -9.63
C ASP A 331 -16.06 -3.78 -10.17
N GLY A 332 -15.49 -4.59 -9.27
CA GLY A 332 -14.53 -5.63 -9.57
C GLY A 332 -13.12 -5.10 -9.84
N ARG A 333 -12.86 -3.78 -9.78
CA ARG A 333 -11.54 -3.22 -10.03
C ARG A 333 -10.92 -2.61 -8.77
N ARG A 334 -9.59 -2.69 -8.68
CA ARG A 334 -8.84 -1.94 -7.68
C ARG A 334 -8.74 -0.48 -8.12
N ARG A 335 -9.23 0.42 -7.27
CA ARG A 335 -9.08 1.86 -7.48
C ARG A 335 -7.87 2.35 -6.71
N VAL A 336 -7.15 3.30 -7.29
CA VAL A 336 -5.98 3.91 -6.68
C VAL A 336 -6.23 5.40 -6.59
N TYR A 337 -6.13 5.95 -5.39
CA TYR A 337 -6.34 7.36 -5.10
C TYR A 337 -5.03 8.02 -4.69
N GLU A 338 -4.82 9.28 -5.09
CA GLU A 338 -3.74 10.13 -4.60
C GLU A 338 -4.28 11.27 -3.72
N SER A 339 -3.51 11.62 -2.69
CA SER A 339 -3.76 12.79 -1.83
C SER A 339 -2.44 13.51 -1.51
N GLY A 340 -2.41 14.82 -1.73
CA GLY A 340 -1.30 15.69 -1.32
C GLY A 340 -1.54 16.43 -0.01
N ASP A 341 -2.71 16.25 0.60
CA ASP A 341 -3.21 16.98 1.78
C ASP A 341 -3.57 16.03 2.95
N LYS A 342 -2.90 14.88 3.01
CA LYS A 342 -3.06 13.84 4.06
C LYS A 342 -4.52 13.39 4.23
N GLY A 343 -5.18 13.14 3.09
CA GLY A 343 -6.57 12.72 3.03
C GLY A 343 -7.57 13.85 3.31
N GLY A 344 -7.19 15.12 3.19
CA GLY A 344 -8.15 16.23 3.11
C GLY A 344 -9.05 16.08 1.88
N SER A 345 -8.47 15.64 0.77
CA SER A 345 -9.11 15.28 -0.49
C SER A 345 -8.39 14.11 -1.16
N TRP A 346 -9.13 13.31 -1.91
CA TRP A 346 -8.61 12.18 -2.69
C TRP A 346 -9.00 12.34 -4.15
N THR A 347 -8.04 12.13 -5.05
CA THR A 347 -8.26 12.12 -6.50
C THR A 347 -8.00 10.73 -7.04
N GLU A 348 -8.95 10.13 -7.75
CA GLU A 348 -8.73 8.82 -8.39
C GLU A 348 -7.64 8.96 -9.48
N ALA A 349 -6.61 8.12 -9.40
CA ALA A 349 -5.41 8.15 -10.24
C ALA A 349 -5.65 7.55 -11.64
N LEU A 350 -6.76 7.94 -12.27
CA LEU A 350 -7.31 7.45 -13.55
C LEU A 350 -6.32 7.54 -14.72
N GLY A 351 -5.43 8.53 -14.70
CA GLY A 351 -4.38 8.69 -15.72
C GLY A 351 -3.15 7.80 -15.52
N THR A 352 -3.14 6.91 -14.52
CA THR A 352 -1.95 6.10 -14.16
C THR A 352 -2.32 4.69 -13.68
N LEU A 353 -2.64 4.53 -12.38
CA LEU A 353 -2.74 3.22 -11.71
C LEU A 353 -4.16 2.77 -11.37
N SER A 354 -5.14 3.68 -11.36
CA SER A 354 -6.50 3.28 -10.99
C SER A 354 -7.11 2.39 -12.06
N ARG A 355 -7.82 1.35 -11.64
CA ARG A 355 -8.53 0.38 -12.51
C ARG A 355 -7.62 -0.43 -13.44
N VAL A 356 -6.30 -0.40 -13.21
CA VAL A 356 -5.33 -1.30 -13.85
C VAL A 356 -5.56 -2.74 -13.42
N TRP A 357 -5.71 -3.00 -12.13
CA TRP A 357 -5.87 -4.35 -11.61
C TRP A 357 -7.34 -4.70 -11.42
N GLY A 358 -7.80 -5.74 -12.12
CA GLY A 358 -9.18 -6.23 -12.06
C GLY A 358 -9.32 -7.51 -11.25
N ASN A 359 -10.56 -7.86 -10.97
CA ASN A 359 -11.04 -9.19 -10.67
C ASN A 359 -12.28 -9.41 -11.56
N ASN A 360 -12.17 -10.29 -12.56
CA ASN A 360 -13.25 -10.56 -13.51
C ASN A 360 -14.33 -11.52 -12.96
N GLN A 361 -14.22 -11.95 -11.71
CA GLN A 361 -15.19 -12.85 -11.10
C GLN A 361 -16.54 -12.18 -10.88
N LYS A 362 -17.59 -12.81 -11.41
CA LYS A 362 -19.00 -12.55 -11.03
C LYS A 362 -19.35 -13.04 -9.62
N ARG A 363 -18.37 -13.22 -8.74
CA ARG A 363 -18.57 -13.77 -7.40
C ARG A 363 -18.99 -12.66 -6.44
N HIS A 364 -19.78 -13.02 -5.44
CA HIS A 364 -20.03 -12.18 -4.26
C HIS A 364 -18.85 -12.21 -3.26
N GLU A 365 -17.73 -12.85 -3.61
CA GLU A 365 -16.48 -12.80 -2.86
C GLU A 365 -15.89 -11.40 -2.97
N ARG A 366 -15.93 -10.64 -1.87
CA ARG A 366 -15.20 -9.39 -1.73
C ARG A 366 -13.72 -9.65 -2.04
N GLY A 367 -13.11 -8.79 -2.85
CA GLY A 367 -11.69 -8.88 -3.13
C GLY A 367 -10.84 -8.64 -1.88
N VAL A 368 -9.54 -8.91 -1.99
CA VAL A 368 -8.64 -9.03 -0.84
C VAL A 368 -7.57 -7.95 -0.81
N GLY A 369 -7.18 -7.55 0.41
CA GLY A 369 -6.10 -6.60 0.69
C GLY A 369 -4.80 -6.98 -0.02
N SER A 370 -4.11 -5.96 -0.55
CA SER A 370 -2.99 -6.12 -1.48
C SER A 370 -1.70 -5.64 -0.84
N GLY A 371 -0.63 -6.43 -0.92
CA GLY A 371 0.67 -5.98 -0.44
C GLY A 371 1.13 -4.80 -1.28
N PHE A 372 1.39 -3.65 -0.65
CA PHE A 372 1.75 -2.42 -1.34
C PHE A 372 2.94 -1.78 -0.63
N SER A 373 4.03 -1.54 -1.37
CA SER A 373 5.27 -1.00 -0.82
C SER A 373 5.95 -0.07 -1.82
N THR A 374 6.79 0.83 -1.32
CA THR A 374 7.61 1.75 -2.14
C THR A 374 9.08 1.54 -1.87
N ALA A 375 9.89 1.66 -2.91
CA ALA A 375 11.33 1.44 -2.87
C ALA A 375 12.04 2.43 -3.79
N THR A 376 13.31 2.73 -3.51
CA THR A 376 14.22 3.36 -4.47
C THR A 376 15.26 2.30 -4.85
N ILE A 377 15.21 1.80 -6.08
CA ILE A 377 16.06 0.72 -6.59
C ILE A 377 16.82 1.26 -7.81
N ASP A 378 18.14 1.08 -7.84
CA ASP A 378 19.04 1.52 -8.93
C ASP A 378 18.85 3.02 -9.32
N ASN A 379 18.58 3.87 -8.32
CA ASN A 379 18.25 5.30 -8.42
C ASN A 379 16.92 5.62 -9.14
N ARG A 380 15.95 4.70 -9.15
CA ARG A 380 14.56 4.94 -9.60
C ARG A 380 13.61 4.65 -8.44
N ASP A 381 12.75 5.61 -8.10
CA ASP A 381 11.63 5.37 -7.20
C ASP A 381 10.61 4.46 -7.89
N VAL A 382 10.12 3.44 -7.18
CA VAL A 382 9.17 2.45 -7.68
C VAL A 382 8.15 2.08 -6.59
N MET A 383 6.98 1.67 -7.05
CA MET A 383 5.95 0.98 -6.29
C MET A 383 5.99 -0.51 -6.64
N LEU A 384 5.85 -1.34 -5.62
CA LEU A 384 5.73 -2.79 -5.71
C LEU A 384 4.37 -3.19 -5.16
N VAL A 385 3.62 -3.99 -5.92
CA VAL A 385 2.24 -4.39 -5.57
C VAL A 385 2.10 -5.91 -5.70
N THR A 386 1.49 -6.58 -4.73
CA THR A 386 1.08 -7.99 -4.88
C THR A 386 -0.42 -8.09 -5.07
N VAL A 387 -0.84 -8.69 -6.20
CA VAL A 387 -2.25 -8.81 -6.59
C VAL A 387 -2.54 -10.25 -7.04
N PRO A 388 -3.61 -10.88 -6.56
CA PRO A 388 -4.06 -12.17 -7.09
C PRO A 388 -4.48 -12.08 -8.55
N VAL A 389 -4.00 -13.01 -9.37
CA VAL A 389 -4.38 -13.20 -10.78
C VAL A 389 -5.13 -14.53 -10.87
N TYR A 390 -6.35 -14.51 -11.38
CA TYR A 390 -7.21 -15.70 -11.35
C TYR A 390 -7.03 -16.55 -12.61
N SER A 391 -6.82 -17.86 -12.42
CA SER A 391 -6.71 -18.81 -13.52
C SER A 391 -7.55 -20.07 -13.29
N ASN A 392 -8.22 -20.52 -14.36
CA ASN A 392 -9.00 -21.76 -14.36
C ASN A 392 -8.12 -22.97 -14.71
N ARG A 393 -7.16 -23.31 -13.83
CA ARG A 393 -6.36 -24.53 -13.97
C ARG A 393 -7.17 -25.75 -13.50
N LYS A 394 -7.27 -26.79 -14.33
CA LYS A 394 -7.89 -28.10 -13.98
C LYS A 394 -9.35 -28.01 -13.48
N GLY A 395 -10.14 -27.05 -13.98
CA GLY A 395 -11.57 -26.91 -13.62
C GLY A 395 -11.84 -26.39 -12.21
N LYS A 396 -10.81 -25.98 -11.46
CA LYS A 396 -10.95 -25.21 -10.22
C LYS A 396 -10.23 -23.88 -10.39
N GLU A 397 -10.99 -22.80 -10.25
CA GLU A 397 -10.43 -21.45 -10.24
C GLU A 397 -9.49 -21.27 -9.05
N ARG A 398 -8.30 -20.72 -9.28
CA ARG A 398 -7.31 -20.38 -8.24
C ARG A 398 -6.75 -18.99 -8.47
N ALA A 399 -6.46 -18.29 -7.39
CA ALA A 399 -5.67 -17.06 -7.38
C ALA A 399 -4.18 -17.39 -7.28
N GLU A 400 -3.42 -17.12 -8.33
CA GLU A 400 -1.96 -17.11 -8.29
C GLU A 400 -1.52 -15.69 -7.93
N LEU A 401 -0.78 -15.50 -6.83
CA LEU A 401 -0.36 -14.16 -6.40
C LEU A 401 0.80 -13.68 -7.30
N HIS A 402 0.64 -12.54 -7.96
CA HIS A 402 1.70 -11.95 -8.80
C HIS A 402 2.32 -10.72 -8.14
N LEU A 403 3.62 -10.49 -8.38
CA LEU A 403 4.31 -9.25 -8.05
C LEU A 403 4.31 -8.31 -9.26
N TRP A 404 3.85 -7.08 -9.07
CA TRP A 404 3.83 -6.02 -10.07
C TRP A 404 4.81 -4.90 -9.70
N LEU A 405 5.48 -4.36 -10.70
CA LEU A 405 6.40 -3.23 -10.59
C LEU A 405 5.83 -2.03 -11.36
N THR A 406 5.84 -0.84 -10.76
CA THR A 406 5.52 0.40 -11.49
C THR A 406 6.28 1.61 -10.98
N ASP A 407 6.61 2.55 -11.86
CA ASP A 407 7.13 3.88 -11.51
C ASP A 407 6.07 4.99 -11.65
N LYS A 408 4.79 4.60 -11.60
CA LYS A 408 3.58 5.40 -11.94
C LYS A 408 3.36 5.64 -13.44
N THR A 409 4.32 5.33 -14.31
CA THR A 409 4.18 5.46 -15.78
C THR A 409 4.19 4.09 -16.45
N HIS A 410 5.25 3.32 -16.22
CA HIS A 410 5.42 1.96 -16.71
C HIS A 410 4.84 0.97 -15.69
N ILE A 411 4.31 -0.14 -16.17
CA ILE A 411 3.80 -1.23 -15.34
C ILE A 411 4.30 -2.53 -15.94
N ALA A 412 4.92 -3.39 -15.12
CA ALA A 412 5.38 -4.71 -15.53
C ALA A 412 4.92 -5.76 -14.52
N ASP A 413 4.46 -6.91 -15.04
CA ASP A 413 4.30 -8.12 -14.26
C ASP A 413 5.67 -8.77 -14.08
N ILE A 414 6.14 -8.88 -12.84
CA ILE A 414 7.41 -9.54 -12.51
C ILE A 414 7.23 -11.06 -12.46
N GLY A 415 5.99 -11.53 -12.32
CA GLY A 415 5.59 -12.93 -12.33
C GLY A 415 4.99 -13.42 -11.00
N PRO A 416 4.60 -14.70 -10.96
CA PRO A 416 3.96 -15.32 -9.80
C PRO A 416 4.93 -15.50 -8.61
N ILE A 417 4.36 -15.45 -7.41
CA ILE A 417 5.06 -15.58 -6.13
C ILE A 417 4.41 -16.58 -5.15
N SER A 418 3.19 -17.06 -5.41
CA SER A 418 2.55 -18.14 -4.62
C SER A 418 2.73 -19.55 -5.22
N GLY A 419 3.23 -19.66 -6.45
CA GLY A 419 3.30 -20.95 -7.16
C GLY A 419 1.90 -21.54 -7.36
N ASP A 420 1.71 -22.80 -6.97
CA ASP A 420 0.40 -23.48 -7.09
C ASP A 420 -0.58 -23.19 -5.93
N ASP A 421 -0.19 -22.42 -4.91
CA ASP A 421 -1.05 -22.04 -3.79
C ASP A 421 -2.14 -21.05 -4.23
N ASP A 422 -3.39 -21.29 -3.81
CA ASP A 422 -4.54 -20.40 -4.00
C ASP A 422 -4.47 -19.26 -2.97
N ALA A 423 -4.03 -18.07 -3.40
CA ALA A 423 -3.69 -16.96 -2.52
C ALA A 423 -4.86 -16.00 -2.29
N ALA A 424 -4.93 -15.41 -1.10
CA ALA A 424 -5.90 -14.38 -0.74
C ALA A 424 -5.21 -13.06 -0.36
N ALA A 425 -5.45 -12.50 0.83
CA ALA A 425 -4.84 -11.22 1.19
C ALA A 425 -3.31 -11.34 1.27
N SER A 426 -2.60 -10.24 1.02
CA SER A 426 -1.14 -10.19 1.05
C SER A 426 -0.59 -8.91 1.70
N SER A 427 0.62 -9.01 2.24
CA SER A 427 1.43 -7.91 2.74
C SER A 427 2.81 -7.99 2.09
N LEU A 428 3.43 -6.83 1.84
CA LEU A 428 4.70 -6.72 1.12
C LEU A 428 5.61 -5.74 1.86
N LEU A 429 6.85 -6.16 2.12
CA LEU A 429 7.86 -5.33 2.77
C LEU A 429 9.14 -5.29 1.95
N TYR A 430 9.49 -4.10 1.45
CA TYR A 430 10.84 -3.81 0.98
C TYR A 430 11.69 -3.25 2.13
N LYS A 431 12.88 -3.83 2.31
CA LYS A 431 13.91 -3.32 3.22
C LYS A 431 15.13 -2.93 2.40
N SER A 432 15.52 -1.67 2.48
CA SER A 432 16.77 -1.18 1.86
C SER A 432 18.00 -1.69 2.60
N ALA A 433 19.15 -1.70 1.91
CA ALA A 433 20.43 -1.82 2.60
C ALA A 433 20.64 -0.56 3.45
N GLY A 434 21.02 -0.74 4.72
CA GLY A 434 21.42 0.37 5.58
C GLY A 434 22.70 1.04 5.07
N SER A 435 23.08 2.16 5.68
CA SER A 435 24.22 3.01 5.28
C SER A 435 25.63 2.39 5.51
N GLY A 436 25.79 1.09 5.32
CA GLY A 436 27.07 0.36 5.39
C GLY A 436 27.18 -0.65 4.25
N ASN A 437 28.41 -1.07 3.91
CA ASN A 437 28.78 -1.82 2.70
C ASN A 437 28.18 -3.25 2.54
N ASN A 438 27.13 -3.60 3.28
CA ASN A 438 26.48 -4.90 3.18
C ASN A 438 25.23 -4.77 2.29
N ASN A 439 25.27 -5.38 1.10
CA ASN A 439 24.18 -5.46 0.11
C ASN A 439 22.98 -6.30 0.63
N ASN A 440 22.30 -5.79 1.65
CA ASN A 440 21.23 -6.45 2.40
C ASN A 440 19.83 -5.99 1.98
N GLU A 441 19.65 -5.51 0.74
CA GLU A 441 18.33 -5.21 0.18
C GLU A 441 17.49 -6.49 0.10
N ARG A 442 16.28 -6.45 0.66
CA ARG A 442 15.42 -7.63 0.84
C ARG A 442 13.98 -7.27 0.53
N LEU A 443 13.28 -8.17 -0.14
CA LEU A 443 11.87 -8.08 -0.44
C LEU A 443 11.17 -9.34 0.08
N ILE A 444 10.16 -9.18 0.93
CA ILE A 444 9.36 -10.29 1.49
C ILE A 444 7.89 -10.05 1.18
N ALA A 445 7.19 -11.10 0.76
CA ALA A 445 5.73 -11.16 0.80
C ALA A 445 5.25 -12.11 1.90
N LEU A 446 4.11 -11.79 2.50
CA LEU A 446 3.37 -12.64 3.42
C LEU A 446 1.93 -12.73 2.89
N TYR A 447 1.42 -13.93 2.61
CA TYR A 447 0.09 -14.10 2.04
C TYR A 447 -0.74 -15.19 2.71
N GLU A 448 -2.05 -14.98 2.72
CA GLU A 448 -3.04 -15.98 3.09
C GLU A 448 -3.12 -17.06 2.02
N LYS A 449 -3.02 -18.32 2.45
CA LYS A 449 -3.20 -19.50 1.60
C LYS A 449 -4.58 -20.08 1.86
N LYS A 450 -5.44 -20.09 0.83
CA LYS A 450 -6.73 -20.77 0.88
C LYS A 450 -6.51 -22.28 0.95
N GLY A 451 -7.18 -22.92 1.91
CA GLY A 451 -7.26 -24.37 2.01
C GLY A 451 -8.17 -24.97 0.94
N GLY A 452 -7.97 -26.26 0.63
CA GLY A 452 -8.86 -27.03 -0.23
C GLY A 452 -9.96 -27.73 0.57
N GLY A 453 -11.21 -27.28 0.45
CA GLY A 453 -12.34 -27.90 1.14
C GLY A 453 -12.40 -27.52 2.62
N GLU A 454 -12.37 -28.50 3.52
CA GLU A 454 -12.47 -28.28 4.98
C GLU A 454 -11.17 -27.80 5.64
N SER A 455 -10.03 -27.81 4.92
CA SER A 455 -8.75 -27.37 5.47
C SER A 455 -8.74 -25.85 5.72
N SER A 456 -8.13 -25.44 6.83
CA SER A 456 -8.03 -24.05 7.26
C SER A 456 -7.20 -23.14 6.35
N LEU A 457 -7.38 -21.81 6.51
CA LEU A 457 -6.51 -20.82 5.89
C LEU A 457 -5.13 -20.82 6.56
N GLY A 458 -4.10 -21.07 5.75
CA GLY A 458 -2.69 -20.99 6.12
C GLY A 458 -2.11 -19.60 5.87
N MET A 459 -0.85 -19.40 6.28
CA MET A 459 -0.12 -18.15 6.06
C MET A 459 1.29 -18.45 5.59
N VAL A 460 1.70 -17.95 4.42
CA VAL A 460 2.98 -18.25 3.80
C VAL A 460 3.84 -17.01 3.68
N SER A 461 5.07 -17.10 4.18
CA SER A 461 6.13 -16.11 3.96
C SER A 461 6.99 -16.52 2.77
N VAL A 462 7.32 -15.59 1.87
CA VAL A 462 8.16 -15.82 0.69
C VAL A 462 9.18 -14.71 0.51
N ARG A 463 10.44 -15.09 0.25
CA ARG A 463 11.53 -14.18 -0.07
C ARG A 463 11.63 -13.98 -1.57
N LEU A 464 11.47 -12.74 -1.99
CA LEU A 464 11.37 -12.39 -3.39
C LEU A 464 12.74 -12.06 -3.98
N THR A 465 13.74 -12.91 -3.73
CA THR A 465 15.13 -12.67 -4.15
C THR A 465 15.29 -12.77 -5.67
N ALA A 466 14.67 -13.79 -6.28
CA ALA A 466 14.67 -13.97 -7.73
C ALA A 466 13.87 -12.85 -8.43
N GLN A 467 12.72 -12.50 -7.87
CA GLN A 467 11.85 -11.44 -8.36
C GLN A 467 12.50 -10.06 -8.20
N LEU A 468 13.24 -9.79 -7.10
CA LEU A 468 14.00 -8.55 -6.92
C LEU A 468 15.16 -8.43 -7.93
N LYS A 469 15.77 -9.55 -8.33
CA LYS A 469 16.71 -9.56 -9.47
C LYS A 469 16.00 -9.21 -10.78
N HIS A 470 14.85 -9.83 -11.06
CA HIS A 470 14.06 -9.54 -12.26
C HIS A 470 13.57 -8.08 -12.30
N VAL A 471 13.20 -7.48 -11.16
CA VAL A 471 12.91 -6.05 -11.01
C VAL A 471 14.08 -5.19 -11.52
N ARG A 472 15.33 -5.49 -11.12
CA ARG A 472 16.50 -4.73 -11.64
C ARG A 472 16.70 -4.91 -13.14
N GLU A 473 16.46 -6.09 -13.68
CA GLU A 473 16.57 -6.36 -15.13
C GLU A 473 15.53 -5.54 -15.93
N VAL A 474 14.31 -5.40 -15.40
CA VAL A 474 13.26 -4.52 -15.94
C VAL A 474 13.66 -3.04 -15.83
N LEU A 475 14.09 -2.58 -14.66
CA LEU A 475 14.52 -1.18 -14.44
C LEU A 475 15.71 -0.78 -15.31
N ALA A 476 16.69 -1.68 -15.48
CA ALA A 476 17.81 -1.51 -16.38
C ALA A 476 17.36 -1.46 -17.86
N THR A 477 16.29 -2.16 -18.22
CA THR A 477 15.68 -2.09 -19.56
C THR A 477 14.98 -0.75 -19.76
N TRP A 478 14.12 -0.30 -18.84
CA TRP A 478 13.48 1.03 -18.89
C TRP A 478 14.52 2.14 -19.06
N LYS A 479 15.59 2.14 -18.25
CA LYS A 479 16.70 3.09 -18.34
C LYS A 479 17.42 3.08 -19.70
N LYS A 480 17.55 1.92 -20.36
CA LYS A 480 18.12 1.79 -21.72
C LYS A 480 17.16 2.29 -22.81
N VAL A 481 15.85 2.24 -22.61
CA VAL A 481 14.88 2.84 -23.53
C VAL A 481 14.85 4.35 -23.34
N ASP A 482 14.76 4.83 -22.08
CA ASP A 482 14.82 6.25 -21.73
C ASP A 482 16.04 6.95 -22.36
N GLY A 483 17.22 6.33 -22.26
CA GLY A 483 18.46 6.84 -22.82
C GLY A 483 18.58 6.78 -24.35
N ARG A 484 17.68 6.07 -25.05
CA ARG A 484 17.56 6.10 -26.51
C ARG A 484 16.50 7.11 -26.95
N VAL A 485 15.31 7.08 -26.34
CA VAL A 485 14.22 8.03 -26.61
C VAL A 485 14.67 9.47 -26.40
N SER A 486 15.44 9.74 -25.35
CA SER A 486 15.99 11.08 -25.06
C SER A 486 16.93 11.62 -26.17
N LYS A 487 17.38 10.78 -27.12
CA LYS A 487 18.23 11.18 -28.25
C LYS A 487 17.45 11.45 -29.54
N LEU A 488 16.15 11.13 -29.60
CA LEU A 488 15.32 11.31 -30.81
C LEU A 488 15.01 12.78 -31.12
N CYS A 489 15.30 13.69 -30.19
CA CYS A 489 15.08 15.13 -30.28
C CYS A 489 16.31 15.81 -29.67
N PRO A 490 17.47 15.75 -30.35
CA PRO A 490 18.71 16.30 -29.83
C PRO A 490 18.60 17.82 -29.73
N SER A 491 19.14 18.39 -28.65
CA SER A 491 19.12 19.83 -28.39
C SER A 491 20.14 20.59 -29.26
N THR A 492 20.09 20.42 -30.58
CA THR A 492 20.96 21.12 -31.54
C THR A 492 20.48 22.56 -31.75
N ALA A 493 20.74 23.39 -30.74
CA ALA A 493 20.86 24.83 -30.90
C ALA A 493 22.22 25.16 -31.54
N ALA A 494 22.40 24.79 -32.81
CA ALA A 494 23.57 25.14 -33.60
C ALA A 494 23.17 25.32 -35.08
N THR A 495 23.45 26.51 -35.62
CA THR A 495 23.17 26.95 -37.00
C THR A 495 21.69 26.99 -37.44
N ASN A 496 21.20 28.22 -37.66
CA ASN A 496 19.89 28.61 -38.23
C ASN A 496 18.64 28.41 -37.34
N PRO A 497 18.22 29.44 -36.58
CA PRO A 497 16.98 29.41 -35.82
C PRO A 497 15.78 29.66 -36.75
N SER A 498 15.23 28.58 -37.33
CA SER A 498 13.82 28.60 -37.71
C SER A 498 12.97 28.68 -36.43
N THR A 499 11.99 29.58 -36.39
CA THR A 499 11.08 29.76 -35.26
C THR A 499 10.09 28.59 -35.16
N GLY A 500 10.56 27.44 -34.68
CA GLY A 500 9.73 26.22 -34.56
C GLY A 500 10.38 25.01 -33.88
N ASN A 501 11.64 25.09 -33.43
CA ASN A 501 12.37 23.92 -32.90
C ASN A 501 11.96 23.60 -31.44
N GLY A 502 10.86 22.88 -31.25
CA GLY A 502 10.31 22.45 -29.95
C GLY A 502 11.18 21.47 -29.12
N CYS A 503 12.43 21.21 -29.53
CA CYS A 503 13.35 20.24 -28.91
C CYS A 503 14.25 20.80 -27.79
N SER A 504 14.09 22.06 -27.40
CA SER A 504 15.04 22.72 -26.47
C SER A 504 14.78 22.50 -24.98
N THR A 505 13.61 22.02 -24.55
CA THR A 505 13.23 22.03 -23.12
C THR A 505 12.44 20.83 -22.59
N VAL A 506 12.03 19.87 -23.44
CA VAL A 506 11.07 18.82 -23.04
C VAL A 506 11.76 17.48 -22.77
N LYS A 507 11.57 16.92 -21.57
CA LYS A 507 11.88 15.50 -21.29
C LYS A 507 10.84 14.61 -21.96
N ILE A 508 11.14 14.10 -23.16
CA ILE A 508 10.22 13.25 -23.96
C ILE A 508 9.79 11.98 -23.22
N THR A 509 10.61 11.47 -22.31
CA THR A 509 10.31 10.28 -21.50
C THR A 509 9.27 10.53 -20.40
N ALA A 510 8.89 11.78 -20.12
CA ALA A 510 7.90 12.10 -19.10
C ALA A 510 6.48 11.70 -19.55
N GLY A 511 5.92 10.66 -18.95
CA GLY A 511 4.60 10.13 -19.33
C GLY A 511 4.60 9.25 -20.59
N LEU A 512 5.77 8.89 -21.12
CA LEU A 512 5.89 7.87 -22.16
C LEU A 512 5.71 6.50 -21.52
N VAL A 513 4.67 5.76 -21.91
CA VAL A 513 4.32 4.46 -21.28
C VAL A 513 4.83 3.26 -22.06
N GLY A 514 4.86 3.34 -23.40
CA GLY A 514 5.30 2.26 -24.28
C GLY A 514 5.98 2.83 -25.52
N PHE A 515 6.92 2.08 -26.08
CA PHE A 515 7.73 2.53 -27.22
C PHE A 515 7.97 1.39 -28.19
N PHE A 516 7.65 1.63 -29.47
CA PHE A 516 7.82 0.68 -30.55
C PHE A 516 8.86 1.16 -31.56
N SER A 517 9.87 0.34 -31.79
CA SER A 517 10.88 0.54 -32.84
C SER A 517 11.26 -0.81 -33.44
N GLY A 518 12.54 -1.14 -33.64
CA GLY A 518 12.93 -2.34 -34.39
C GLY A 518 12.65 -3.72 -33.76
N LYS A 519 12.10 -3.83 -32.55
CA LYS A 519 11.86 -5.15 -31.88
C LYS A 519 10.64 -5.92 -32.41
N PHE A 520 10.58 -6.19 -33.70
CA PHE A 520 9.57 -7.06 -34.32
C PHE A 520 10.02 -8.52 -34.43
N SER A 521 9.13 -9.48 -34.16
CA SER A 521 9.39 -10.92 -34.35
C SER A 521 8.09 -11.70 -34.56
N GLY A 522 8.01 -12.50 -35.63
CA GLY A 522 6.83 -13.29 -35.98
C GLY A 522 5.61 -12.42 -36.24
N ASN A 523 4.64 -12.45 -35.32
CA ASN A 523 3.47 -11.57 -35.32
C ASN A 523 3.41 -10.61 -34.10
N ARG A 524 4.52 -10.46 -33.36
CA ARG A 524 4.61 -9.58 -32.19
C ARG A 524 5.54 -8.40 -32.49
N TRP A 525 5.02 -7.19 -32.37
CA TRP A 525 5.83 -5.99 -32.29
C TRP A 525 5.97 -5.66 -30.81
N ARG A 526 7.19 -5.74 -30.27
CA ARG A 526 7.39 -5.70 -28.83
C ARG A 526 7.46 -4.28 -28.29
N ASP A 527 6.76 -4.03 -27.19
CA ASP A 527 6.94 -2.80 -26.42
C ASP A 527 8.32 -2.85 -25.76
N GLU A 528 9.16 -1.87 -26.08
CA GLU A 528 10.53 -1.87 -25.59
C GLU A 528 10.65 -1.57 -24.09
N TYR A 529 9.60 -0.98 -23.49
CA TYR A 529 9.45 -0.81 -22.04
C TYR A 529 8.89 -2.06 -21.33
N LEU A 530 8.73 -3.20 -22.02
CA LEU A 530 8.24 -4.46 -21.43
C LEU A 530 6.82 -4.36 -20.85
N GLY A 531 6.01 -3.42 -21.36
CA GLY A 531 4.57 -3.38 -21.11
C GLY A 531 3.85 -4.44 -21.94
N VAL A 532 2.88 -4.03 -22.76
CA VAL A 532 2.08 -4.95 -23.57
C VAL A 532 2.47 -4.86 -25.05
N ASP A 533 2.84 -5.98 -25.64
CA ASP A 533 3.18 -6.06 -27.07
C ASP A 533 1.97 -5.72 -27.97
N ALA A 534 2.25 -5.14 -29.14
CA ALA A 534 1.27 -5.05 -30.21
C ALA A 534 1.23 -6.34 -31.05
N THR A 535 0.03 -6.82 -31.36
CA THR A 535 -0.18 -8.00 -32.20
C THR A 535 -0.33 -7.58 -33.65
N VAL A 536 0.56 -8.03 -34.52
CA VAL A 536 0.48 -7.80 -35.97
C VAL A 536 -0.51 -8.78 -36.60
N LYS A 537 -1.42 -8.22 -37.39
CA LYS A 537 -2.46 -8.90 -38.16
C LYS A 537 -2.20 -8.69 -39.64
N LYS A 538 -2.72 -9.60 -40.47
CA LYS A 538 -2.58 -9.55 -41.94
C LYS A 538 -3.85 -10.06 -42.63
N GLY A 539 -4.17 -9.46 -43.77
CA GLY A 539 -5.10 -10.06 -44.74
C GLY A 539 -4.45 -11.23 -45.49
N THR A 540 -5.18 -11.82 -46.44
CA THR A 540 -4.79 -13.03 -47.18
C THR A 540 -3.37 -12.97 -47.75
N ASN A 541 -3.00 -11.84 -48.36
CA ASN A 541 -1.68 -11.61 -48.96
C ASN A 541 -0.84 -10.61 -48.15
N GLY A 542 -1.13 -10.41 -46.87
CA GLY A 542 -0.49 -9.39 -46.05
C GLY A 542 0.89 -9.79 -45.55
N VAL A 543 1.83 -8.83 -45.57
CA VAL A 543 3.22 -8.98 -45.13
C VAL A 543 3.56 -7.86 -44.14
N ALA A 544 4.31 -8.21 -43.11
CA ALA A 544 4.91 -7.26 -42.18
C ALA A 544 6.40 -7.59 -42.04
N THR A 545 7.25 -6.58 -42.23
CA THR A 545 8.71 -6.73 -42.23
C THR A 545 9.31 -5.77 -41.22
N GLY A 546 10.10 -6.29 -40.28
CA GLY A 546 10.80 -5.49 -39.27
C GLY A 546 12.11 -4.91 -39.79
N TYR A 547 12.40 -3.68 -39.38
CA TYR A 547 13.64 -2.96 -39.63
C TYR A 547 14.24 -2.49 -38.30
N ALA A 548 15.38 -1.80 -38.32
CA ALA A 548 16.04 -1.37 -37.07
C ALA A 548 15.26 -0.27 -36.32
N ASP A 549 14.47 0.51 -37.03
CA ASP A 549 13.77 1.71 -36.58
C ASP A 549 12.23 1.54 -36.50
N GLY A 550 11.65 0.56 -37.19
CA GLY A 550 10.21 0.29 -37.18
C GLY A 550 9.78 -0.97 -37.95
N VAL A 551 8.54 -0.98 -38.44
CA VAL A 551 7.95 -2.09 -39.20
C VAL A 551 7.24 -1.55 -40.44
N THR A 552 7.48 -2.17 -41.61
CA THR A 552 6.73 -1.91 -42.83
C THR A 552 5.55 -2.88 -42.92
N PHE A 553 4.35 -2.35 -43.18
CA PHE A 553 3.13 -3.12 -43.35
C PHE A 553 2.63 -3.04 -44.80
N GLN A 554 2.28 -4.18 -45.39
CA GLN A 554 1.64 -4.28 -46.71
C GLN A 554 0.45 -5.23 -46.57
N GLY A 555 -0.80 -4.73 -46.65
CA GLY A 555 -1.98 -5.56 -46.36
C GLY A 555 -2.03 -6.12 -44.92
N ALA A 556 -1.32 -5.45 -44.00
CA ALA A 556 -1.14 -5.82 -42.61
C ALA A 556 -1.29 -4.58 -41.71
N TRP A 557 -1.48 -4.79 -40.40
CA TRP A 557 -1.58 -3.74 -39.39
C TRP A 557 -1.15 -4.26 -38.03
N ALA A 558 -0.93 -3.37 -37.05
CA ALA A 558 -0.68 -3.73 -35.67
C ALA A 558 -1.87 -3.32 -34.78
N GLU A 559 -2.31 -4.24 -33.91
CA GLU A 559 -3.27 -3.94 -32.84
C GLU A 559 -2.55 -3.89 -31.50
N TRP A 560 -2.53 -2.72 -30.87
CA TRP A 560 -2.02 -2.55 -29.51
C TRP A 560 -3.21 -2.59 -28.53
N PRO A 561 -3.34 -3.63 -27.67
CA PRO A 561 -4.56 -3.84 -26.90
C PRO A 561 -4.65 -2.88 -25.71
N VAL A 562 -5.83 -2.29 -25.50
CA VAL A 562 -6.19 -1.53 -24.29
C VAL A 562 -7.21 -2.33 -23.47
N GLY A 563 -8.52 -2.19 -23.74
CA GLY A 563 -9.54 -3.01 -23.07
C GLY A 563 -9.47 -4.50 -23.39
N LYS A 564 -8.83 -4.88 -24.51
CA LYS A 564 -8.57 -6.28 -24.90
C LYS A 564 -7.48 -6.98 -24.05
N GLN A 565 -6.83 -6.28 -23.10
CA GLN A 565 -5.87 -6.90 -22.16
C GLN A 565 -6.53 -7.86 -21.16
N GLY A 566 -7.85 -7.74 -20.96
CA GLY A 566 -8.62 -8.66 -20.12
C GLY A 566 -8.84 -8.13 -18.70
N GLU A 567 -8.48 -8.93 -17.70
CA GLU A 567 -8.66 -8.61 -16.27
C GLU A 567 -7.77 -7.44 -15.83
N ASN A 568 -6.47 -7.56 -16.08
CA ASN A 568 -5.50 -6.49 -15.82
C ASN A 568 -5.33 -5.63 -17.08
N GLN A 569 -5.55 -4.32 -16.94
CA GLN A 569 -5.58 -3.34 -18.02
C GLN A 569 -4.58 -2.22 -17.74
N LEU A 570 -3.29 -2.49 -17.98
CA LEU A 570 -2.16 -1.58 -17.76
C LEU A 570 -2.36 -0.22 -18.44
N TYR A 571 -3.08 -0.19 -19.56
CA TYR A 571 -3.33 1.03 -20.33
C TYR A 571 -4.73 1.62 -20.12
N TYR A 572 -5.38 1.35 -18.97
CA TYR A 572 -6.68 1.90 -18.64
C TYR A 572 -6.73 3.45 -18.73
N PHE A 573 -5.61 4.14 -18.51
CA PHE A 573 -5.49 5.60 -18.65
C PHE A 573 -5.86 6.14 -20.04
N VAL A 574 -5.81 5.31 -21.10
CA VAL A 574 -6.18 5.69 -22.47
C VAL A 574 -7.66 6.11 -22.55
N ASN A 575 -8.51 5.64 -21.64
CA ASN A 575 -9.91 6.07 -21.51
C ASN A 575 -10.07 7.52 -20.99
N HIS A 576 -8.98 8.15 -20.54
CA HIS A 576 -8.99 9.48 -19.90
C HIS A 576 -8.12 10.50 -20.64
N ASN A 577 -6.85 10.17 -20.89
CA ASN A 577 -5.94 11.03 -21.64
C ASN A 577 -4.78 10.20 -22.19
N PHE A 578 -4.44 10.40 -23.47
CA PHE A 578 -3.28 9.78 -24.09
C PHE A 578 -2.77 10.64 -25.26
N THR A 579 -1.51 10.43 -25.63
CA THR A 579 -0.93 10.93 -26.86
C THR A 579 -0.27 9.76 -27.57
N LEU A 580 -0.68 9.49 -28.82
CA LEU A 580 -0.07 8.47 -29.66
C LEU A 580 0.70 9.16 -30.78
N VAL A 581 1.98 8.80 -30.96
CA VAL A 581 2.90 9.43 -31.92
C VAL A 581 3.58 8.36 -32.74
N ALA A 582 3.65 8.57 -34.06
CA ALA A 582 4.45 7.74 -34.95
C ALA A 582 4.96 8.54 -36.16
N THR A 583 6.14 8.16 -36.64
CA THR A 583 6.65 8.55 -37.96
C THR A 583 6.10 7.55 -38.99
N VAL A 584 5.42 8.03 -40.03
CA VAL A 584 4.77 7.18 -41.04
C VAL A 584 5.28 7.54 -42.43
N SER A 585 5.86 6.55 -43.12
CA SER A 585 6.24 6.64 -44.54
C SER A 585 5.21 5.89 -45.39
N VAL A 586 4.61 6.57 -46.36
CA VAL A 586 3.57 5.99 -47.24
C VAL A 586 4.14 5.74 -48.63
N HIS A 587 4.44 4.47 -48.92
CA HIS A 587 5.15 4.05 -50.14
C HIS A 587 4.29 3.98 -51.42
N GLY A 588 2.99 4.28 -51.35
CA GLY A 588 2.09 4.25 -52.51
C GLY A 588 0.80 5.02 -52.28
N VAL A 589 0.16 5.48 -53.35
CA VAL A 589 -1.15 6.14 -53.29
C VAL A 589 -2.23 5.09 -52.97
N PRO A 590 -3.17 5.37 -52.04
CA PRO A 590 -4.36 4.52 -51.83
C PRO A 590 -5.08 4.20 -53.14
N LYS A 591 -5.43 2.92 -53.34
CA LYS A 591 -6.23 2.45 -54.48
C LYS A 591 -7.67 2.20 -54.02
N GLY A 592 -8.63 2.85 -54.68
CA GLY A 592 -10.06 2.80 -54.33
C GLY A 592 -10.54 4.07 -53.61
N ASP A 593 -11.86 4.23 -53.52
CA ASP A 593 -12.51 5.45 -53.01
C ASP A 593 -12.58 5.54 -51.48
N THR A 594 -12.24 4.46 -50.77
CA THR A 594 -12.25 4.39 -49.29
C THR A 594 -10.94 4.91 -48.70
N PRO A 595 -10.96 5.89 -47.77
CA PRO A 595 -9.75 6.35 -47.07
C PRO A 595 -9.08 5.22 -46.30
N ILE A 596 -7.75 5.08 -46.46
CA ILE A 596 -7.01 4.02 -45.78
C ILE A 596 -6.69 4.44 -44.32
N PRO A 597 -6.92 3.55 -43.33
CA PRO A 597 -6.51 3.77 -41.94
C PRO A 597 -4.99 3.91 -41.82
N LEU A 598 -4.51 4.93 -41.11
CA LEU A 598 -3.10 5.02 -40.72
C LEU A 598 -2.92 4.73 -39.23
N MET A 599 -3.71 5.39 -38.37
CA MET A 599 -3.59 5.30 -36.91
C MET A 599 -4.81 5.86 -36.19
N GLY A 600 -5.15 5.29 -35.03
CA GLY A 600 -6.08 5.85 -34.05
C GLY A 600 -6.47 4.81 -32.99
N ALA A 601 -7.41 5.16 -32.11
CA ALA A 601 -7.99 4.22 -31.16
C ALA A 601 -9.44 3.86 -31.52
N THR A 602 -9.81 2.61 -31.27
CA THR A 602 -11.14 2.05 -31.57
C THR A 602 -11.83 1.66 -30.27
N MET A 603 -13.09 2.07 -30.11
CA MET A 603 -13.90 1.68 -28.95
C MET A 603 -14.53 0.30 -29.14
N ASN A 604 -14.75 -0.41 -28.03
CA ASN A 604 -15.42 -1.72 -28.00
C ASN A 604 -16.94 -1.54 -27.82
N ASP A 605 -17.59 -0.88 -28.78
CA ASP A 605 -19.04 -0.66 -28.79
C ASP A 605 -19.66 -1.10 -30.12
N ASN A 606 -20.97 -1.39 -30.13
CA ASN A 606 -21.66 -2.05 -31.26
C ASN A 606 -21.67 -1.26 -32.59
N LYS A 607 -21.05 -0.08 -32.64
CA LYS A 607 -20.90 0.77 -33.83
C LYS A 607 -19.43 1.00 -34.24
N ASN A 608 -18.46 0.52 -33.47
CA ASN A 608 -17.02 0.82 -33.59
C ASN A 608 -16.64 2.28 -33.96
N PRO A 609 -17.24 3.36 -33.40
CA PRO A 609 -16.68 4.70 -33.51
C PRO A 609 -15.19 4.73 -33.15
N VAL A 610 -14.44 5.39 -34.03
CA VAL A 610 -13.00 5.52 -33.98
C VAL A 610 -12.65 6.94 -33.55
N LEU A 611 -11.83 7.09 -32.51
CA LEU A 611 -11.53 8.37 -31.87
C LEU A 611 -10.09 8.43 -31.35
N PRO A 612 -9.36 9.54 -31.56
CA PRO A 612 -9.25 10.26 -32.83
C PRO A 612 -8.55 9.40 -33.90
N TRP A 613 -8.63 9.81 -35.17
CA TRP A 613 -8.23 9.00 -36.32
C TRP A 613 -7.45 9.80 -37.36
N LEU A 614 -6.40 9.20 -37.91
CA LEU A 614 -5.68 9.68 -39.08
C LEU A 614 -5.90 8.72 -40.25
N SER A 615 -6.42 9.23 -41.37
CA SER A 615 -6.60 8.49 -42.62
C SER A 615 -6.06 9.28 -43.81
N ARG A 616 -5.75 8.56 -44.90
CA ARG A 616 -5.35 9.17 -46.17
C ARG A 616 -6.43 8.91 -47.23
N PRO A 617 -7.06 9.96 -47.80
CA PRO A 617 -7.95 9.79 -48.95
C PRO A 617 -7.16 9.48 -50.23
N PRO A 618 -7.77 8.82 -51.23
CA PRO A 618 -7.23 8.78 -52.58
C PRO A 618 -7.11 10.21 -53.14
N GLN A 619 -6.08 10.48 -53.94
CA GLN A 619 -5.94 11.77 -54.61
C GLN A 619 -7.01 11.92 -55.69
N ARG A 620 -8.07 12.71 -55.42
CA ARG A 620 -8.73 13.45 -56.50
C ARG A 620 -7.71 14.48 -57.00
N GLY A 621 -7.45 14.46 -58.31
CA GLY A 621 -6.39 15.26 -58.90
C GLY A 621 -6.58 16.75 -58.61
N ALA A 622 -5.47 17.44 -58.32
CA ALA A 622 -5.47 18.90 -58.33
C ALA A 622 -5.81 19.37 -59.76
N ARG A 623 -6.97 20.00 -59.91
CA ARG A 623 -7.11 21.12 -60.84
C ARG A 623 -6.82 22.38 -60.02
N VAL A 624 -6.08 23.29 -60.64
CA VAL A 624 -5.68 24.61 -60.09
C VAL A 624 -6.92 25.40 -59.67
#